data_AF-A0A1S9IS33-F1
#
_entry.id   AF-A0A1S9IS33-F1
#
_cell.length_a   1.000
_cell.length_b   1.000
_cell.length_c   1.000
_cell.angle_alpha   90.00
_cell.angle_beta   90.00
_cell.angle_gamma   90.00
#
_symmetry.space_group_name_H-M   'P 1'
#
loop_
_entity.id
_entity.type
_entity.pdbx_description
1 polymer ?
#
loop_
_entity_poly.entity_id
_entity_poly.type
_entity_poly.pdbx_seq_one_letter_code
_entity_poly.pdbx_strand_id
1 'polypeptide(L)' 'MAVVPLSWSTIDRMERAGEFPKRWYITDKRCAWNRDEVERWLDERQAASPAEFQGKKPPVQQRVYRPVSNAA' A
#
# COMPACT_ATOMS: atom_id res chain seq x y z
N MET A 1 -2.27 11.04 9.75
CA MET A 1 -2.36 10.32 8.47
C MET A 1 -0.96 9.89 8.07
N ALA A 2 -0.74 8.60 7.86
CA ALA A 2 0.55 8.09 7.39
C ALA A 2 0.65 8.27 5.87
N VAL A 3 1.78 8.76 5.38
CA VAL A 3 2.06 8.94 3.94
C VAL A 3 2.02 7.60 3.19
N VAL A 4 2.44 6.51 3.86
CA VAL A 4 2.43 5.16 3.31
C VAL A 4 1.36 4.34 4.02
N PRO A 5 0.28 3.91 3.33
CA PRO A 5 -0.81 3.15 3.93
C PRO A 5 -0.47 1.64 4.00
N LEU A 6 0.71 1.27 4.51
CA LEU A 6 1.17 -0.11 4.66
C LEU A 6 1.47 -0.44 6.12
N SER A 7 1.42 -1.73 6.47
CA SER A 7 1.86 -2.20 7.78
C SER A 7 3.39 -2.12 7.92
N TRP A 8 3.87 -1.91 9.15
CA TRP A 8 5.31 -1.94 9.48
C TRP A 8 6.01 -3.20 8.98
N SER A 9 5.38 -4.36 9.17
CA SER A 9 5.91 -5.66 8.70
C SER A 9 6.04 -5.75 7.18
N THR A 10 5.18 -5.04 6.44
CA THR A 10 5.25 -4.99 4.98
C THR A 10 6.36 -4.06 4.53
N ILE A 11 6.48 -2.89 5.17
CA ILE A 11 7.58 -1.95 4.93
C ILE A 11 8.93 -2.61 5.19
N ASP A 12 9.12 -3.28 6.33
CA ASP A 12 10.37 -4.00 6.64
C ASP A 12 10.71 -5.07 5.59
N ARG A 13 9.71 -5.78 5.05
CA ARG A 13 9.94 -6.77 3.99
C ARG A 13 10.37 -6.11 2.69
N MET A 14 9.71 -5.02 2.31
CA MET A 14 10.03 -4.29 1.08
C MET A 14 11.39 -3.61 1.17
N GLU A 15 11.74 -3.04 2.34
CA GLU A 15 13.08 -2.49 2.59
C GLU A 15 14.16 -3.57 2.43
N ARG A 16 13.94 -4.78 2.95
CA ARG A 16 14.86 -5.92 2.78
C ARG A 16 14.97 -6.37 1.32
N ALA A 17 13.90 -6.27 0.55
CA ALA A 17 13.88 -6.57 -0.88
C ALA A 17 14.48 -5.44 -1.75
N GLY A 18 14.75 -4.26 -1.17
CA GLY A 18 15.20 -3.07 -1.92
C GLY A 18 14.09 -2.37 -2.71
N GLU A 19 12.82 -2.74 -2.48
CA GLU A 19 11.65 -2.20 -3.17
C GLU A 19 11.04 -0.98 -2.45
N PHE A 20 11.63 -0.54 -1.34
CA PHE A 20 11.17 0.60 -0.56
C PHE A 20 12.37 1.47 -0.15
N PRO A 21 12.21 2.82 -0.05
CA PRO A 21 13.28 3.71 0.37
C PRO A 21 13.91 3.31 1.71
N LYS A 22 15.23 3.45 1.81
CA LYS A 22 15.98 3.02 3.00
C LYS A 22 15.69 3.96 4.17
N ARG A 23 15.27 3.40 5.31
CA ARG A 23 15.14 4.19 6.55
C ARG A 23 16.46 4.76 7.03
N TRP A 24 16.37 5.94 7.62
CA TRP A 24 17.40 6.53 8.47
C TRP A 24 16.83 6.81 9.85
N TYR A 25 17.69 7.08 10.83
CA TYR A 25 17.28 7.26 12.23
C TYR A 25 17.50 8.71 12.65
N ILE A 26 16.44 9.35 13.12
CA ILE A 26 16.52 10.66 13.78
C ILE A 26 17.07 10.46 15.20
N THR A 27 16.63 9.38 15.87
CA THR A 27 17.11 8.93 17.18
C THR A 27 17.10 7.41 17.24
N ASP A 28 17.67 6.83 18.31
CA ASP A 28 17.75 5.38 18.53
C ASP A 28 16.42 4.63 18.38
N LYS A 29 15.28 5.31 18.58
CA LYS A 29 13.93 4.71 18.51
C LYS A 29 13.01 5.39 17.48
N ARG A 30 13.52 6.30 16.65
CA ARG A 30 12.73 7.01 15.64
C ARG A 30 13.39 6.89 14.28
N CYS A 31 12.79 6.07 13.42
CA CYS A 31 13.12 6.04 12.01
C CYS A 31 12.32 7.09 11.24
N ALA A 32 12.91 7.56 10.14
CA ALA A 32 12.28 8.43 9.16
C ALA A 32 12.71 8.03 7.75
N TRP A 33 11.97 8.54 6.78
CA TRP A 33 12.25 8.40 5.35
C TRP A 33 12.29 9.79 4.74
N ASN A 34 13.05 9.94 3.65
CA ASN A 34 13.01 11.17 2.87
C ASN A 34 11.66 11.23 2.13
N ARG A 35 10.99 12.39 2.20
CA ARG A 35 9.70 12.60 1.53
C ARG A 35 9.81 12.42 0.02
N ASP A 36 10.84 12.98 -0.61
CA ASP A 36 11.02 12.97 -2.06
C ASP A 36 11.22 11.53 -2.59
N GLU A 37 11.92 10.69 -1.82
CA GLU A 37 12.11 9.28 -2.17
C GLU A 37 10.81 8.48 -2.05
N VAL A 38 10.01 8.75 -1.01
CA VAL A 38 8.71 8.11 -0.82
C VAL A 38 7.71 8.55 -1.88
N GLU A 39 7.71 9.83 -2.27
CA GLU A 39 6.87 10.35 -3.34
C GLU A 39 7.24 9.74 -4.69
N ARG A 40 8.53 9.71 -5.05
CA ARG A 40 8.98 9.02 -6.28
C ARG A 40 8.59 7.55 -6.28
N TRP A 41 8.73 6.85 -5.15
CA TRP A 41 8.34 5.46 -5.03
C TRP A 41 6.82 5.26 -5.20
N LEU A 42 5.99 6.17 -4.67
CA LEU A 42 4.54 6.15 -4.88
C LEU A 42 4.17 6.37 -6.35
N ASP A 43 4.84 7.31 -7.02
CA ASP A 43 4.61 7.62 -8.44
C ASP A 43 4.98 6.42 -9.33
N GLU A 44 6.14 5.79 -9.09
CA GLU A 44 6.56 4.57 -9.79
C GLU A 44 5.55 3.43 -9.60
N ARG A 45 5.04 3.26 -8.37
CA ARG A 45 4.01 2.26 -8.06
C ARG A 45 2.69 2.59 -8.72
N GLN A 46 2.31 3.87 -8.80
CA GLN A 46 1.11 4.31 -9.48
C GLN A 46 1.22 4.06 -10.99
N ALA A 47 2.37 4.33 -11.60
CA ALA A 47 2.62 4.09 -13.01
C ALA A 47 2.66 2.58 -13.36
N ALA A 48 3.20 1.75 -12.46
CA ALA A 48 3.22 0.30 -12.63
C ALA A 48 1.88 -0.37 -12.29
N SER A 49 1.03 0.29 -11.49
CA SER A 49 -0.29 -0.22 -11.13
C SER A 49 -1.26 -0.01 -12.30
N PRO A 50 -2.04 -1.03 -12.68
CA PRO A 50 -3.17 -0.81 -13.59
C PRO A 50 -4.14 0.21 -12.98
N ALA A 51 -4.74 1.05 -13.84
CA ALA A 51 -5.76 2.03 -13.42
C ALA A 51 -6.98 1.35 -12.79
N GLU A 52 -7.25 0.10 -13.16
CA GLU A 52 -8.30 -0.73 -12.59
C GLU A 52 -7.75 -1.78 -11.63
N PHE A 53 -8.46 -2.01 -10.53
CA PHE A 53 -8.10 -3.08 -9.60
C PHE A 53 -8.22 -4.46 -10.28
N GLN A 54 -7.07 -5.06 -10.62
CA GLN A 54 -6.98 -6.39 -11.22
C GLN A 54 -6.88 -7.53 -10.19
N GLY A 55 -6.89 -7.22 -8.90
CA GLY A 55 -6.92 -8.25 -7.86
C GLY A 55 -8.22 -9.07 -7.90
N LYS A 56 -8.22 -10.24 -7.25
CA LYS A 56 -9.44 -11.02 -7.07
C LYS A 56 -10.45 -10.19 -6.28
N LYS A 57 -11.46 -9.67 -6.97
CA LYS A 57 -12.61 -9.03 -6.32
C LYS A 57 -13.32 -10.11 -5.49
N PRO A 58 -13.69 -9.81 -4.23
CA PRO A 58 -14.50 -10.73 -3.45
C PRO A 58 -15.80 -11.04 -4.23
N PRO A 59 -16.27 -12.29 -4.27
CA PRO A 59 -17.52 -12.63 -4.94
C PRO A 59 -18.71 -12.02 -4.19
N VAL A 60 -19.00 -10.75 -4.47
CA VAL A 60 -20.05 -9.97 -3.80
C VAL A 60 -21.44 -10.57 -4.00
N GLN A 61 -21.64 -11.26 -5.12
CA GLN A 61 -22.87 -11.98 -5.47
C GLN A 61 -23.10 -13.21 -4.59
N GLN A 62 -22.06 -13.76 -3.96
CA GLN A 62 -22.16 -14.94 -3.08
C GLN A 62 -22.34 -14.57 -1.60
N ARG A 63 -22.54 -13.28 -1.28
CA ARG A 63 -22.68 -12.82 0.10
C ARG A 63 -24.03 -13.23 0.69
N VAL A 64 -23.99 -14.01 1.77
CA VAL A 64 -25.17 -14.33 2.59
C VAL A 64 -25.62 -13.14 3.43
N TYR A 65 -24.67 -12.38 3.99
CA TYR A 65 -24.96 -11.18 4.79
C TYR A 65 -24.84 -9.91 3.94
N ARG A 66 -25.86 -9.04 3.99
CA ARG A 66 -26.07 -7.90 3.07
C ARG A 66 -25.92 -8.30 1.60
N PRO A 67 -26.87 -9.08 1.05
CA PRO A 67 -26.88 -9.41 -0.36
C PRO A 67 -26.99 -8.13 -1.21
N VAL A 68 -26.43 -8.18 -2.42
CA VAL A 68 -26.61 -7.12 -3.41
C VAL A 68 -28.09 -7.11 -3.84
N SER A 69 -28.81 -6.03 -3.56
CA SER A 69 -30.17 -5.85 -4.07
C SER A 69 -30.09 -5.42 -5.54
N ASN A 70 -30.68 -6.20 -6.45
CA ASN A 70 -30.97 -5.72 -7.80
C ASN A 70 -32.12 -4.71 -7.69
N ALA A 71 -31.80 -3.44 -7.43
CA ALA A 71 -32.76 -2.36 -7.64
C ALA A 71 -32.85 -2.11 -9.15
N ALA A 72 -33.98 -2.51 -9.74
CA ALA A 72 -34.38 -2.14 -11.09
C ALA A 72 -34.90 -0.70 -11.11
#